data_AF-A0A517R5A3-F1
#
_entry.id   AF-A0A517R5A3-F1
#
_cell.length_a   1.000
_cell.length_b   1.000
_cell.length_c   1.000
_cell.angle_alpha   90.00
_cell.angle_beta   90.00
_cell.angle_gamma   90.00
#
_symmetry.space_group_name_H-M   'P 1'
#
loop_
_entity.id
_entity.type
_entity.pdbx_description
1 polymer ?
#
loop_
_entity_poly.entity_id
_entity_poly.type
_entity_poly.pdbx_seq_one_letter_code
_entity_poly.pdbx_strand_id
1 'polypeptide(L)'
;MGELARSPQHLNAGDRQRVTRLPSETAIDRSLQGNKTMDDLVDAIRQRYECCAQITALQERQTQAIGDADYQQLVAVLTDKQRWLDRFAAISRESDLVSRWKNERDDLPPGQRTECEDLLARMEDELSRLDLRHSEDLNRLSTDRGRTERQLAEVRSGGAVSVAYRDEDAAEQRRVLDIDR
;
A
#
# COMPACT_ATOMS: atom_id res chain seq x y z
N MET A 1 23.42 -102.46 -1.84
CA MET A 1 23.18 -101.07 -2.29
C MET A 1 21.69 -100.81 -2.21
N GLY A 2 21.27 -100.00 -1.24
CA GLY A 2 19.89 -99.59 -1.02
C GLY A 2 19.95 -98.22 -0.34
N GLU A 3 19.39 -97.23 -1.00
CA GLU A 3 19.58 -95.81 -0.76
C GLU A 3 18.93 -95.29 0.52
N LEU A 4 19.56 -94.22 1.01
CA LEU A 4 19.16 -93.30 2.06
C LEU A 4 17.91 -92.48 1.68
N ALA A 5 17.17 -92.02 2.71
CA ALA A 5 16.74 -90.62 2.94
C ALA A 5 15.35 -90.60 3.62
N ARG A 6 15.30 -90.30 4.93
CA ARG A 6 15.07 -88.97 5.53
C ARG A 6 13.66 -88.40 5.28
N SER A 7 12.86 -88.47 6.34
CA SER A 7 11.67 -87.64 6.56
C SER A 7 12.01 -86.14 6.54
N PRO A 8 11.06 -85.29 6.12
CA PRO A 8 10.99 -83.90 6.56
C PRO A 8 9.72 -83.59 7.34
N GLN A 9 9.93 -82.76 8.35
CA GLN A 9 8.96 -82.17 9.28
C GLN A 9 8.16 -81.03 8.62
N HIS A 10 6.96 -80.80 9.15
CA HIS A 10 6.14 -79.61 8.96
C HIS A 10 6.90 -78.32 9.25
N LEU A 11 6.63 -77.26 8.48
CA LEU A 11 6.50 -75.89 8.99
C LEU A 11 5.69 -75.01 8.02
N ASN A 12 4.88 -74.17 8.64
CA ASN A 12 3.75 -73.37 8.18
C ASN A 12 4.23 -71.93 7.94
N ALA A 13 3.67 -71.18 6.97
CA ALA A 13 3.44 -69.72 7.06
C ALA A 13 3.02 -69.08 5.72
N GLY A 14 1.72 -68.79 5.61
CA GLY A 14 1.20 -67.49 5.18
C GLY A 14 1.73 -66.84 3.90
N ASP A 15 1.15 -67.21 2.76
CA ASP A 15 1.17 -66.39 1.54
C ASP A 15 0.27 -65.16 1.75
N ARG A 16 0.87 -64.08 2.27
CA ARG A 16 0.26 -62.76 2.37
C ARG A 16 0.47 -62.01 1.05
N GLN A 17 -0.62 -61.85 0.32
CA GLN A 17 -1.02 -60.63 -0.41
C GLN A 17 0.11 -59.64 -0.74
N ARG A 18 0.65 -59.71 -1.96
CA ARG A 18 1.25 -58.53 -2.61
C ARG A 18 0.13 -57.68 -3.20
N VAL A 19 -0.49 -56.86 -2.37
CA VAL A 19 -1.23 -55.69 -2.84
C VAL A 19 -0.19 -54.64 -3.22
N THR A 20 0.03 -54.48 -4.52
CA THR A 20 0.72 -53.33 -5.09
C THR A 20 -0.10 -52.09 -4.74
N ARG A 21 0.19 -51.43 -3.62
CA ARG A 21 -0.41 -50.14 -3.27
C ARG A 21 0.05 -49.12 -4.30
N LEU A 22 -0.86 -48.73 -5.20
CA LEU A 22 -0.78 -47.46 -5.90
C LEU A 22 -0.57 -46.33 -4.87
N PRO A 23 0.30 -45.34 -5.13
CA PRO A 23 0.38 -44.16 -4.28
C PRO A 23 -1.00 -43.49 -4.27
N SER A 24 -1.51 -43.29 -3.06
CA SER A 24 -2.85 -42.81 -2.77
C SER A 24 -3.13 -41.46 -3.43
N GLU A 25 -4.22 -41.37 -4.19
CA GLU A 25 -4.78 -40.17 -4.83
C GLU A 25 -4.92 -38.98 -3.84
N THR A 26 -5.08 -39.28 -2.54
CA THR A 26 -5.15 -38.33 -1.42
C THR A 26 -3.84 -37.64 -1.05
N ALA A 27 -2.69 -38.15 -1.48
CA ALA A 27 -1.38 -37.55 -1.24
C ALA A 27 -1.04 -36.50 -2.32
N ILE A 28 -1.48 -36.75 -3.56
CA ILE A 28 -1.32 -35.83 -4.69
C ILE A 28 -2.20 -34.59 -4.49
N ASP A 29 -3.45 -34.79 -4.06
CA ASP A 29 -4.42 -33.70 -3.87
C ASP A 29 -4.00 -32.72 -2.75
N ARG A 30 -3.44 -33.26 -1.64
CA ARG A 30 -2.87 -32.44 -0.55
C ARG A 30 -1.60 -31.68 -0.95
N SER A 31 -0.74 -32.27 -1.79
CA SER A 31 0.45 -31.59 -2.30
C SER A 31 0.08 -30.44 -3.25
N LEU A 32 -0.97 -30.60 -4.05
CA LEU A 32 -1.47 -29.57 -4.96
C LEU A 32 -2.17 -28.44 -4.21
N GLN A 33 -2.95 -28.76 -3.16
CA GLN A 33 -3.57 -27.75 -2.29
C GLN A 33 -2.54 -26.95 -1.47
N GLY A 34 -1.50 -27.61 -0.94
CA GLY A 34 -0.42 -26.94 -0.22
C GLY A 34 0.37 -25.95 -1.09
N ASN A 35 0.70 -26.35 -2.33
CA ASN A 35 1.38 -25.47 -3.28
C ASN A 35 0.49 -24.27 -3.68
N LYS A 36 -0.81 -24.48 -3.86
CA LYS A 36 -1.75 -23.40 -4.19
C LYS A 36 -1.85 -22.36 -3.08
N THR A 37 -1.95 -22.80 -1.82
CA THR A 37 -2.00 -21.87 -0.68
C THR A 37 -0.71 -21.09 -0.50
N MET A 38 0.45 -21.71 -0.78
CA MET A 38 1.75 -21.04 -0.72
C MET A 38 1.91 -19.99 -1.82
N ASP A 39 1.54 -20.30 -3.06
CA ASP A 39 1.55 -19.34 -4.16
C ASP A 39 0.56 -18.18 -3.87
N ASP A 40 -0.61 -18.46 -3.30
CA ASP A 40 -1.57 -17.43 -2.88
C ASP A 40 -0.98 -16.46 -1.82
N LEU A 41 -0.08 -16.93 -0.94
CA LEU A 41 0.58 -16.08 0.07
C LEU A 41 1.60 -15.14 -0.58
N VAL A 42 2.45 -15.68 -1.46
CA VAL A 42 3.47 -14.90 -2.19
C VAL A 42 2.78 -13.83 -3.04
N ASP A 43 1.71 -14.20 -3.76
CA ASP A 43 0.96 -13.27 -4.59
C ASP A 43 0.27 -12.19 -3.76
N ALA A 44 -0.26 -12.51 -2.59
CA ALA A 44 -0.84 -11.51 -1.70
C ALA A 44 0.22 -10.51 -1.18
N ILE A 45 1.43 -10.97 -0.87
CA ILE A 45 2.57 -10.10 -0.48
C ILE A 45 2.95 -9.19 -1.65
N ARG A 46 3.08 -9.73 -2.87
CA ARG A 46 3.38 -8.96 -4.08
C ARG A 46 2.34 -7.89 -4.37
N GLN A 47 1.05 -8.23 -4.28
CA GLN A 47 -0.03 -7.28 -4.54
C GLN A 47 -0.04 -6.12 -3.54
N ARG A 48 0.25 -6.40 -2.26
CA ARG A 48 0.38 -5.33 -1.25
C ARG A 48 1.58 -4.44 -1.55
N TYR A 49 2.72 -5.02 -1.92
CA TYR A 49 3.90 -4.25 -2.31
C TYR A 49 3.63 -3.36 -3.52
N GLU A 50 2.97 -3.88 -4.55
CA GLU A 50 2.59 -3.12 -5.72
C GLU A 50 1.72 -1.91 -5.35
N CYS A 51 0.74 -2.10 -4.46
CA CYS A 51 -0.07 -0.98 -3.99
C CYS A 51 0.79 0.07 -3.27
N CYS A 52 1.69 -0.33 -2.35
CA CYS A 52 2.58 0.61 -1.67
C CYS A 52 3.44 1.39 -2.66
N ALA A 53 4.08 0.71 -3.63
CA ALA A 53 4.93 1.34 -4.63
C ALA A 53 4.15 2.36 -5.49
N GLN A 54 2.90 2.04 -5.87
CA GLN A 54 2.06 2.96 -6.64
C GLN A 54 1.63 4.18 -5.83
N ILE A 55 1.31 4.01 -4.54
CA ILE A 55 0.97 5.13 -3.66
C ILE A 55 2.21 6.03 -3.45
N THR A 56 3.41 5.46 -3.31
CA THR A 56 4.65 6.26 -3.24
C THR A 56 4.89 7.05 -4.53
N ALA A 57 4.75 6.43 -5.70
CA ALA A 57 4.92 7.14 -6.98
C ALA A 57 3.91 8.29 -7.13
N LEU A 58 2.67 8.09 -6.68
CA LEU A 58 1.66 9.16 -6.64
C LEU A 58 2.01 10.25 -5.63
N GLN A 59 2.60 9.90 -4.48
CA GLN A 59 3.09 10.88 -3.51
C GLN A 59 4.17 11.79 -4.10
N GLU A 60 5.09 11.26 -4.92
CA GLU A 60 6.10 12.08 -5.62
C GLU A 60 5.46 13.07 -6.59
N ARG A 61 4.46 12.60 -7.36
CA ARG A 61 3.71 13.46 -8.28
C ARG A 61 2.90 14.51 -7.53
N GLN A 62 2.39 14.19 -6.34
CA GLN A 62 1.70 15.13 -5.46
C GLN A 62 2.63 16.26 -5.02
N THR A 63 3.83 15.92 -4.52
CA THR A 63 4.83 16.89 -4.09
C THR A 63 5.24 17.82 -5.24
N GLN A 64 5.38 17.27 -6.46
CA GLN A 64 5.66 18.07 -7.66
C GLN A 64 4.50 19.02 -8.01
N ALA A 65 3.26 18.54 -8.02
CA ALA A 65 2.08 19.36 -8.32
C ALA A 65 1.88 20.49 -7.29
N ILE A 66 2.15 20.23 -6.00
CA ILE A 66 2.19 21.27 -4.96
C ILE A 66 3.31 22.27 -5.25
N GLY A 67 4.46 21.78 -5.70
CA GLY A 67 5.60 22.60 -6.12
C GLY A 67 5.28 23.58 -7.24
N ASP A 68 4.59 23.09 -8.26
CA ASP A 68 4.26 23.84 -9.48
C ASP A 68 2.95 24.65 -9.34
N ALA A 69 2.27 24.55 -8.19
CA ALA A 69 0.93 25.10 -7.96
C ALA A 69 -0.11 24.62 -9.00
N ASP A 70 0.07 23.40 -9.54
CA ASP A 70 -0.86 22.78 -10.48
C ASP A 70 -1.98 22.04 -9.70
N TYR A 71 -3.02 22.80 -9.36
CA TYR A 71 -4.16 22.27 -8.61
C TYR A 71 -4.98 21.25 -9.41
N GLN A 72 -4.97 21.32 -10.74
CA GLN A 72 -5.69 20.35 -11.58
C GLN A 72 -5.00 18.99 -11.53
N GLN A 73 -3.66 18.98 -11.65
CA GLN A 73 -2.86 17.78 -11.49
C GLN A 73 -2.95 17.24 -10.05
N LEU A 74 -2.97 18.10 -9.04
CA LEU A 74 -3.12 17.70 -7.64
C LEU A 74 -4.43 16.92 -7.40
N VAL A 75 -5.56 17.39 -7.92
CA VAL A 75 -6.86 16.70 -7.79
C VAL A 75 -6.84 15.33 -8.47
N ALA A 76 -6.22 15.23 -9.65
CA ALA A 76 -6.09 13.96 -10.37
C ALA A 76 -5.25 12.95 -9.56
N VAL A 77 -4.08 13.39 -9.05
CA VAL A 77 -3.20 12.56 -8.22
C VAL A 77 -3.89 12.09 -6.95
N LEU A 78 -4.65 12.95 -6.27
CA LEU A 78 -5.39 12.57 -5.06
C LEU A 78 -6.47 11.52 -5.35
N THR A 79 -7.17 11.64 -6.48
CA THR A 79 -8.19 10.67 -6.90
C THR A 79 -7.58 9.30 -7.16
N ASP A 80 -6.46 9.26 -7.89
CA ASP A 80 -5.74 8.02 -8.16
C ASP A 80 -5.18 7.41 -6.87
N LYS A 81 -4.68 8.24 -5.95
CA LYS A 81 -4.15 7.81 -4.65
C LYS A 81 -5.25 7.17 -3.79
N GLN A 82 -6.46 7.74 -3.78
CA GLN A 82 -7.60 7.15 -3.07
C GLN A 82 -7.95 5.77 -3.63
N ARG A 83 -7.97 5.60 -4.95
CA ARG A 83 -8.24 4.28 -5.58
C ARG A 83 -7.23 3.22 -5.15
N TRP A 84 -5.94 3.56 -5.09
CA TRP A 84 -4.90 2.62 -4.65
C TRP A 84 -4.99 2.32 -3.15
N LEU A 85 -5.33 3.30 -2.31
CA LEU A 85 -5.61 3.09 -0.89
C LEU A 85 -6.81 2.16 -0.67
N ASP A 86 -7.89 2.34 -1.43
CA ASP A 86 -9.07 1.47 -1.37
C ASP A 86 -8.71 0.03 -1.75
N ARG A 87 -7.90 -0.15 -2.81
CA ARG A 87 -7.38 -1.46 -3.22
C ARG A 87 -6.51 -2.09 -2.14
N PHE A 88 -5.57 -1.33 -1.58
CA PHE A 88 -4.72 -1.78 -0.48
C PHE A 88 -5.56 -2.22 0.73
N ALA A 89 -6.60 -1.45 1.07
CA ALA A 89 -7.51 -1.74 2.18
C ALA A 89 -8.39 -2.98 1.92
N ALA A 90 -8.74 -3.27 0.66
CA ALA A 90 -9.46 -4.48 0.29
C ALA A 90 -8.58 -5.73 0.48
N ILE A 91 -7.37 -5.72 -0.12
CA ILE A 91 -6.37 -6.79 0.04
C ILE A 91 -6.02 -6.99 1.52
N SER A 92 -5.93 -5.89 2.27
CA SER A 92 -5.61 -5.93 3.70
C SER A 92 -6.66 -6.63 4.56
N ARG A 93 -7.94 -6.50 4.18
CA ARG A 93 -9.07 -7.13 4.87
C ARG A 93 -9.25 -8.60 4.52
N GLU A 94 -8.96 -8.97 3.28
CA GLU A 94 -9.19 -10.33 2.78
C GLU A 94 -8.10 -11.32 3.21
N SER A 95 -6.89 -10.84 3.51
CA SER A 95 -5.78 -11.72 3.88
C SER A 95 -5.32 -11.51 5.33
N ASP A 96 -5.38 -12.56 6.16
CA ASP A 96 -4.65 -12.61 7.44
C ASP A 96 -3.15 -12.89 7.19
N LEU A 97 -2.53 -11.99 6.45
CA LEU A 97 -1.20 -12.16 5.87
C LEU A 97 -0.13 -12.34 6.94
N VAL A 98 -0.28 -11.68 8.09
CA VAL A 98 0.69 -11.73 9.19
C VAL A 98 0.68 -13.11 9.84
N SER A 99 -0.50 -13.65 10.15
CA SER A 99 -0.60 -14.98 10.74
C SER A 99 -0.19 -16.05 9.73
N ARG A 100 -0.63 -15.93 8.48
CA ARG A 100 -0.24 -16.85 7.39
C ARG A 100 1.26 -16.86 7.16
N TRP A 101 1.89 -15.70 7.06
CA TRP A 101 3.35 -15.59 6.95
C TRP A 101 4.06 -16.27 8.12
N LYS A 102 3.64 -16.01 9.37
CA LYS A 102 4.25 -16.64 10.55
C LYS A 102 4.16 -18.17 10.54
N ASN A 103 3.06 -18.71 10.03
CA ASN A 103 2.79 -20.15 10.03
C ASN A 103 3.37 -20.88 8.82
N GLU A 104 3.39 -20.24 7.65
CA GLU A 104 3.75 -20.86 6.37
C GLU A 104 5.20 -20.54 5.94
N ARG A 105 5.86 -19.54 6.54
CA ARG A 105 7.22 -19.10 6.14
C ARG A 105 8.23 -20.23 6.10
N ASP A 106 8.25 -21.06 7.13
CA ASP A 106 9.27 -22.10 7.29
C ASP A 106 9.05 -23.28 6.33
N ASP A 107 7.85 -23.40 5.77
CA ASP A 107 7.47 -24.40 4.77
C ASP A 107 7.67 -23.89 3.32
N LEU A 108 7.87 -22.59 3.11
CA LEU A 108 8.14 -22.03 1.78
C LEU A 108 9.52 -22.47 1.24
N PRO A 109 9.62 -22.72 -0.08
CA PRO A 109 10.89 -22.84 -0.77
C PRO A 109 11.83 -21.65 -0.48
N PRO A 110 13.15 -21.87 -0.32
CA PRO A 110 14.09 -20.81 0.05
C PRO A 110 14.01 -19.57 -0.84
N GLY A 111 13.85 -19.73 -2.15
CA GLY A 111 13.73 -18.60 -3.08
C GLY A 111 12.47 -17.75 -2.86
N GLN A 112 11.32 -18.39 -2.64
CA GLN A 112 10.06 -17.68 -2.35
C GLN A 112 10.09 -17.02 -0.98
N ARG A 113 10.72 -17.66 0.02
CA ARG A 113 10.91 -17.06 1.35
C ARG A 113 11.73 -15.78 1.26
N THR A 114 12.89 -15.82 0.61
CA THR A 114 13.74 -14.65 0.43
C THR A 114 13.02 -13.55 -0.34
N GLU A 115 12.28 -13.89 -1.40
CA GLU A 115 11.48 -12.90 -2.13
C GLU A 115 10.45 -12.21 -1.23
N CYS A 116 9.71 -12.98 -0.42
CA CYS A 116 8.73 -12.42 0.50
C CYS A 116 9.38 -11.55 1.59
N GLU A 117 10.51 -11.96 2.15
CA GLU A 117 11.27 -11.17 3.13
C GLU A 117 11.75 -9.84 2.52
N ASP A 118 12.28 -9.88 1.30
CA ASP A 118 12.69 -8.68 0.57
C ASP A 118 11.51 -7.75 0.27
N LEU A 119 10.37 -8.30 -0.17
CA LEU A 119 9.16 -7.52 -0.42
C LEU A 119 8.60 -6.88 0.85
N LEU A 120 8.59 -7.62 1.97
CA LEU A 120 8.18 -7.10 3.28
C LEU A 120 9.08 -5.96 3.75
N ALA A 121 10.40 -6.14 3.65
CA ALA A 121 11.37 -5.09 4.02
C ALA A 121 11.22 -3.84 3.14
N ARG A 122 11.02 -4.02 1.82
CA ARG A 122 10.77 -2.89 0.90
C ARG A 122 9.46 -2.19 1.21
N MET A 123 8.39 -2.92 1.54
CA MET A 123 7.13 -2.30 1.95
C MET A 123 7.29 -1.43 3.19
N GLU A 124 8.07 -1.88 4.18
CA GLU A 124 8.31 -1.11 5.41
C GLU A 124 9.07 0.20 5.13
N ASP A 125 10.10 0.16 4.27
CA ASP A 125 10.82 1.36 3.84
C ASP A 125 9.91 2.31 3.05
N GLU A 126 9.13 1.79 2.10
CA GLU A 126 8.17 2.57 1.31
C GLU A 126 7.12 3.25 2.19
N LEU A 127 6.52 2.53 3.14
CA LEU A 127 5.51 3.08 4.05
C LEU A 127 6.09 4.17 4.96
N SER A 128 7.33 3.98 5.44
CA SER A 128 8.02 4.96 6.27
C SER A 128 8.33 6.24 5.49
N ARG A 129 8.80 6.11 4.23
CA ARG A 129 9.02 7.25 3.33
C ARG A 129 7.73 7.98 3.01
N LEU A 130 6.64 7.23 2.83
CA LEU A 130 5.33 7.78 2.52
C LEU A 130 4.79 8.64 3.65
N ASP A 131 4.89 8.17 4.89
CA ASP A 131 4.45 8.91 6.08
C ASP A 131 5.23 10.23 6.26
N LEU A 132 6.55 10.17 6.09
CA LEU A 132 7.41 11.35 6.14
C LEU A 132 7.03 12.39 5.09
N ARG A 133 6.93 11.98 3.81
CA ARG A 133 6.59 12.88 2.70
C ARG A 133 5.18 13.45 2.82
N HIS A 134 4.23 12.65 3.30
CA HIS A 134 2.87 13.13 3.51
C HIS A 134 2.83 14.25 4.56
N SER A 135 3.58 14.09 5.64
CA SER A 135 3.73 15.10 6.69
C SER A 135 4.37 16.39 6.16
N GLU A 136 5.38 16.29 5.29
CA GLU A 136 6.02 17.44 4.63
C GLU A 136 5.04 18.20 3.73
N ASP A 137 4.27 17.50 2.89
CA ASP A 137 3.27 18.10 2.01
C ASP A 137 2.18 18.84 2.81
N LEU A 138 1.69 18.25 3.91
CA LEU A 138 0.69 18.88 4.79
C LEU A 138 1.23 20.16 5.42
N ASN A 139 2.47 20.15 5.90
CA ASN A 139 3.13 21.33 6.45
C ASN A 139 3.28 22.45 5.40
N ARG A 140 3.65 22.08 4.17
CA ARG A 140 3.79 23.02 3.06
C ARG A 140 2.45 23.67 2.70
N LEU A 141 1.41 22.86 2.50
CA LEU A 141 0.06 23.36 2.19
C LEU A 141 -0.50 24.26 3.31
N SER A 142 -0.26 23.90 4.57
CA SER A 142 -0.63 24.74 5.72
C SER A 142 0.08 26.10 5.71
N THR A 143 1.38 26.10 5.41
CA THR A 143 2.18 27.32 5.30
C THR A 143 1.70 28.22 4.16
N ASP A 144 1.44 27.64 2.99
CA ASP A 144 0.97 28.38 1.82
C ASP A 144 -0.42 28.97 2.07
N ARG A 145 -1.34 28.21 2.68
CA ARG A 145 -2.63 28.73 3.14
C ARG A 145 -2.46 29.94 4.06
N GLY A 146 -1.60 29.84 5.06
CA GLY A 146 -1.33 30.94 5.99
C GLY A 146 -0.69 32.18 5.32
N ARG A 147 0.04 32.00 4.22
CA ARG A 147 0.55 33.11 3.40
C ARG A 147 -0.58 33.76 2.60
N THR A 148 -1.42 32.96 1.95
CA THR A 148 -2.57 33.46 1.19
C THR A 148 -3.58 34.20 2.08
N GLU A 149 -3.87 33.69 3.28
CA GLU A 149 -4.75 34.35 4.24
C GLU A 149 -4.21 35.73 4.67
N ARG A 150 -2.88 35.85 4.88
CA ARG A 150 -2.23 37.14 5.17
C ARG A 150 -2.29 38.10 3.99
N GLN A 151 -2.00 37.63 2.78
CA GLN A 151 -2.10 38.45 1.57
C GLN A 151 -3.53 38.95 1.34
N LEU A 152 -4.55 38.10 1.57
CA LEU A 152 -5.95 38.51 1.50
C LEU A 152 -6.31 39.55 2.58
N ALA A 153 -5.78 39.42 3.79
CA ALA A 153 -5.98 40.40 4.86
C ALA A 153 -5.34 41.76 4.49
N GLU A 154 -4.13 41.76 3.93
CA GLU A 154 -3.44 42.96 3.43
C GLU A 154 -4.19 43.64 2.28
N VAL A 155 -4.72 42.88 1.32
CA VAL A 155 -5.54 43.42 0.23
C VAL A 155 -6.84 44.02 0.77
N ARG A 156 -7.48 43.37 1.74
CA ARG A 156 -8.70 43.89 2.37
C ARG A 156 -8.45 45.17 3.17
N SER A 157 -7.35 45.23 3.92
CA SER A 157 -6.98 46.43 4.67
C SER A 157 -6.53 47.56 3.75
N GLY A 158 -5.75 47.27 2.69
CA GLY A 158 -5.38 48.23 1.66
C GLY A 158 -6.59 48.78 0.89
N GLY A 159 -7.59 47.93 0.62
CA GLY A 159 -8.87 48.35 0.05
C GLY A 159 -9.62 49.31 0.97
N ALA A 160 -9.73 48.99 2.26
CA ALA A 160 -10.35 49.86 3.26
C ALA A 160 -9.63 51.21 3.42
N VAL A 161 -8.29 51.21 3.38
CA VAL A 161 -7.48 52.44 3.39
C VAL A 161 -7.73 53.26 2.11
N SER A 162 -7.75 52.63 0.93
CA SER A 162 -8.00 53.36 -0.32
C SER A 162 -9.40 53.98 -0.38
N VAL A 163 -10.40 53.35 0.24
CA VAL A 163 -11.76 53.90 0.37
C VAL A 163 -11.77 55.07 1.34
N ALA A 164 -11.08 54.98 2.48
CA ALA A 164 -10.95 56.07 3.43
C ALA A 164 -10.30 57.32 2.81
N TYR A 165 -9.20 57.15 2.07
CA TYR A 165 -8.56 58.27 1.35
C TYR A 165 -9.45 58.88 0.26
N ARG A 166 -10.23 58.05 -0.45
CA ARG A 166 -11.14 58.53 -1.51
C ARG A 166 -12.33 59.31 -0.94
N ASP A 167 -12.82 58.94 0.24
CA ASP A 167 -13.89 59.68 0.94
C ASP A 167 -13.38 60.98 1.59
N GLU A 168 -12.14 61.01 2.10
CA GLU A 168 -11.51 62.24 2.60
C GLU A 168 -11.28 63.26 1.48
N ASP A 169 -10.75 62.85 0.32
CA ASP A 169 -10.62 63.72 -0.85
C ASP A 169 -11.98 64.26 -1.34
N ALA A 170 -13.03 63.42 -1.31
CA ALA A 170 -14.38 63.83 -1.68
C ALA A 170 -15.01 64.79 -0.66
N ALA A 171 -14.67 64.67 0.63
CA ALA A 171 -15.13 65.57 1.68
C ALA A 171 -14.40 66.93 1.64
N GLU A 172 -13.09 66.92 1.36
CA GLU A 172 -12.28 68.12 1.17
C GLU A 172 -12.77 68.92 -0.05
N GLN A 173 -13.04 68.25 -1.18
CA GLN A 173 -13.58 68.88 -2.39
C GLN A 173 -14.98 69.48 -2.18
N ARG A 174 -15.84 68.86 -1.34
CA ARG A 174 -17.15 69.43 -0.98
C ARG A 174 -17.03 70.67 -0.11
N ARG A 175 -16.04 70.76 0.79
CA ARG A 175 -15.80 71.97 1.58
C ARG A 175 -15.34 73.14 0.73
N VAL A 176 -14.47 72.90 -0.25
CA VAL A 176 -13.98 73.97 -1.14
C VAL A 176 -15.12 74.58 -1.97
N LEU A 177 -16.09 73.77 -2.39
CA LEU A 177 -17.26 74.25 -3.15
C LEU A 177 -18.28 75.05 -2.31
N ASP A 178 -18.23 74.98 -0.97
CA ASP A 178 -19.18 75.66 -0.08
C ASP A 178 -18.65 77.03 0.42
N ILE A 179 -17.40 77.39 0.09
CA ILE A 179 -16.75 78.65 0.51
C ILE A 179 -16.91 79.77 -0.53
N ASP A 180 -17.34 79.46 -1.76
CA ASP A 180 -17.51 80.41 -2.86
C ASP A 180 -18.97 80.91 -3.07
N ARG A 181 -19.80 80.97 -2.02
CA ARG A 181 -21.17 81.48 -2.09
C ARG A 181 -21.45 82.61 -1.09
#